data_AF-A0A3N5QW94-F1
#
_entry.id   AF-A0A3N5QW94-F1
#
_cell.length_a   1.000
_cell.length_b   1.000
_cell.length_c   1.000
_cell.angle_alpha   90.00
_cell.angle_beta   90.00
_cell.angle_gamma   90.00
#
_symmetry.space_group_name_H-M   'P 1'
#
loop_
_entity.id
_entity.type
_entity.pdbx_description
1 polymer ?
#
loop_
_entity_poly.entity_id
_entity_poly.type
_entity_poly.pdbx_seq_one_letter_code
_entity_poly.pdbx_strand_id
1 'polypeptide(L)'
;MRLRDYLDEHRIFLNLEAKDKGVVFEKIVALMVQNQVQRNSRDFLAALRHRESLGSTTINDGMALLHARRKDFDKLLKAGSPAEFIKIMDEIECGLK
;
A
#
# COMPACT_ATOMS: atom_id res chain seq x y z
N MET A 1 0.17 19.73 1.24
CA MET A 1 0.50 18.53 0.45
C MET A 1 -0.50 18.40 -0.69
N ARG A 2 -0.03 18.17 -1.91
CA ARG A 2 -0.86 17.93 -3.11
C ARG A 2 -0.69 16.49 -3.55
N LEU A 3 -1.70 15.91 -4.19
CA LEU A 3 -1.67 14.51 -4.65
C LEU A 3 -0.50 14.23 -5.60
N ARG A 4 -0.20 15.16 -6.50
CA ARG A 4 0.94 15.04 -7.45
C ARG A 4 2.29 14.88 -6.76
N ASP A 5 2.42 15.33 -5.51
CA ASP A 5 3.68 15.21 -4.77
C ASP A 5 3.96 13.73 -4.39
N TYR A 6 2.97 12.84 -4.52
CA TYR A 6 3.04 11.41 -4.18
C TYR A 6 2.80 10.48 -5.39
N LEU A 7 2.49 11.03 -6.56
CA LEU A 7 2.29 10.26 -7.79
C LEU A 7 3.60 10.21 -8.57
N ASP A 8 4.23 9.04 -8.55
CA ASP A 8 5.40 8.73 -9.36
C ASP A 8 4.94 8.06 -10.67
N GLU A 9 5.31 8.65 -11.81
CA GLU A 9 4.91 8.16 -13.13
C GLU A 9 5.37 6.74 -13.42
N HIS A 10 6.50 6.31 -12.84
CA HIS A 10 7.00 4.93 -12.95
C HIS A 10 6.13 3.92 -12.19
N ARG A 11 5.19 4.40 -11.37
CA ARG A 11 4.25 3.58 -10.59
C ARG A 11 2.83 3.63 -11.15
N ILE A 12 2.66 4.15 -12.36
CA ILE A 12 1.39 4.17 -13.09
C ILE A 12 1.41 3.04 -14.11
N PHE A 13 0.61 2.01 -13.86
CA PHE A 13 0.50 0.85 -14.74
C PHE A 13 -0.83 0.90 -15.47
N LEU A 14 -0.77 0.91 -16.80
CA LEU A 14 -1.94 0.91 -17.68
C LEU A 14 -2.20 -0.50 -18.22
N ASN A 15 -3.43 -0.75 -18.65
CA ASN A 15 -3.83 -1.99 -19.33
C ASN A 15 -3.56 -3.26 -18.49
N LEU A 16 -3.83 -3.19 -17.18
CA LEU A 16 -3.69 -4.35 -16.29
C LEU A 16 -4.79 -5.37 -16.58
N GLU A 17 -4.45 -6.47 -17.24
CA GLU A 17 -5.40 -7.54 -17.51
C GLU A 17 -5.61 -8.42 -16.28
N ALA A 18 -6.86 -8.73 -15.93
CA ALA A 18 -7.17 -9.68 -14.86
C ALA A 18 -8.53 -10.33 -15.09
N LYS A 19 -8.64 -11.61 -14.74
CA LYS A 19 -9.87 -12.40 -14.85
C LYS A 19 -10.84 -12.20 -13.67
N ASP A 20 -10.32 -11.81 -12.52
CA ASP A 20 -11.08 -11.61 -11.29
C ASP A 20 -10.33 -10.66 -10.33
N LYS A 21 -11.04 -10.21 -9.28
CA LYS A 21 -10.49 -9.29 -8.26
C LYS A 21 -9.26 -9.86 -7.54
N GLY A 22 -9.20 -11.18 -7.32
CA GLY A 22 -8.07 -11.83 -6.66
C GLY A 22 -6.79 -11.68 -7.46
N VAL A 23 -6.87 -11.89 -8.77
CA VAL A 23 -5.76 -11.70 -9.71
C VAL A 23 -5.33 -10.23 -9.78
N VAL A 24 -6.28 -9.28 -9.74
CA VAL A 24 -5.95 -7.84 -9.66
C VAL A 24 -5.07 -7.56 -8.44
N PHE A 25 -5.44 -8.06 -7.27
CA PHE A 25 -4.65 -7.86 -6.06
C PHE A 25 -3.24 -8.44 -6.19
N GLU A 26 -3.13 -9.68 -6.64
CA GLU A 26 -1.83 -10.35 -6.80
C GLU A 26 -0.91 -9.58 -7.76
N LYS A 27 -1.43 -9.11 -8.90
CA LYS A 27 -0.66 -8.34 -9.87
C LYS A 27 -0.23 -6.98 -9.32
N ILE A 28 -1.12 -6.25 -8.65
CA ILE A 28 -0.78 -4.94 -8.05
C ILE A 28 0.30 -5.10 -6.99
N VAL A 29 0.19 -6.10 -6.11
CA VAL A 29 1.22 -6.37 -5.10
C VAL A 29 2.55 -6.74 -5.74
N ALA A 30 2.55 -7.55 -6.80
CA ALA A 30 3.77 -7.89 -7.54
C ALA A 30 4.44 -6.65 -8.14
N LEU A 31 3.67 -5.75 -8.76
CA LEU A 31 4.17 -4.48 -9.30
C LEU A 31 4.74 -3.57 -8.21
N MET A 32 4.10 -3.50 -7.04
CA MET A 32 4.61 -2.74 -5.91
C MET A 32 5.95 -3.28 -5.38
N VAL A 33 6.13 -4.60 -5.38
CA VAL A 33 7.38 -5.24 -4.95
C VAL A 33 8.49 -5.02 -5.97
N GLN A 34 8.19 -5.19 -7.26
CA GLN A 34 9.13 -4.93 -8.34
C GLN A 34 9.65 -3.48 -8.32
N ASN A 35 8.78 -2.52 -7.96
CA ASN A 35 9.13 -1.11 -7.89
C ASN A 35 9.59 -0.67 -6.48
N GLN A 36 9.95 -1.62 -5.61
CA GLN A 36 10.47 -1.37 -4.25
C GLN A 36 9.56 -0.52 -3.35
N VAL A 37 8.28 -0.41 -3.68
CA VAL A 37 7.27 0.28 -2.86
C VAL A 37 6.89 -0.56 -1.65
N GLN A 38 6.96 -1.89 -1.78
CA GLN A 38 6.67 -2.85 -0.72
C GLN A 38 7.66 -4.01 -0.74
N ARG A 39 8.16 -4.45 0.41
CA ARG A 39 9.10 -5.59 0.49
C ARG A 39 8.41 -6.91 0.78
N ASN A 40 7.31 -6.88 1.54
CA ASN A 40 6.60 -8.11 1.95
C ASN A 40 5.25 -8.24 1.20
N SER A 41 5.28 -9.01 0.12
CA SER A 41 4.11 -9.25 -0.74
C SER A 41 2.98 -9.98 -0.02
N ARG A 42 3.32 -11.00 0.78
CA ARG A 42 2.36 -11.90 1.40
C ARG A 42 1.52 -11.19 2.45
N ASP A 43 2.15 -10.46 3.35
CA ASP A 43 1.45 -9.74 4.42
C ASP A 43 0.59 -8.62 3.86
N PHE A 44 1.08 -7.94 2.81
CA PHE A 44 0.33 -6.88 2.17
C PHE A 44 -0.88 -7.38 1.39
N LEU A 45 -0.73 -8.48 0.66
CA LEU A 45 -1.84 -9.15 -0.02
C LEU A 45 -2.91 -9.61 0.98
N ALA A 46 -2.49 -10.19 2.10
CA ALA A 46 -3.40 -10.59 3.18
C ALA A 46 -4.14 -9.37 3.76
N ALA A 47 -3.45 -8.25 3.97
CA ALA A 47 -4.06 -7.02 4.48
C ALA A 47 -5.05 -6.39 3.50
N LEU A 48 -4.76 -6.41 2.19
CA LEU A 48 -5.69 -5.95 1.14
C LEU A 48 -6.95 -6.81 1.09
N ARG A 49 -6.80 -8.14 1.11
CA ARG A 49 -7.93 -9.08 1.13
C ARG A 49 -8.79 -8.88 2.38
N HIS A 50 -8.15 -8.71 3.53
CA HIS A 50 -8.86 -8.40 4.76
C HIS A 50 -9.64 -7.09 4.64
N ARG A 51 -9.05 -6.01 4.11
CA ARG A 51 -9.74 -4.73 3.93
C ARG A 51 -10.93 -4.84 2.98
N GLU A 52 -10.79 -5.51 1.85
CA GLU A 52 -11.89 -5.73 0.89
C GLU A 52 -13.03 -6.55 1.52
N SER A 53 -12.71 -7.53 2.38
CA SER A 53 -13.71 -8.36 3.07
C SER A 53 -14.60 -7.58 4.05
N LEU A 54 -14.10 -6.45 4.58
CA LEU A 54 -14.88 -5.55 5.45
C LEU A 54 -15.90 -4.72 4.66
N GLY A 55 -15.78 -4.70 3.33
CA GLY A 55 -16.61 -3.92 2.43
C GLY A 55 -15.82 -3.49 1.20
N SER A 56 -16.50 -3.48 0.06
CA SER A 56 -15.90 -3.15 -1.24
C SER A 56 -15.11 -1.85 -1.19
N THR A 57 -13.90 -1.87 -1.76
CA THR A 57 -13.05 -0.69 -1.95
C THR A 57 -13.32 0.02 -3.28
N THR A 58 -14.27 -0.50 -4.06
CA THR A 58 -14.77 0.15 -5.28
C THR A 58 -15.40 1.50 -4.94
N ILE A 59 -14.99 2.50 -5.70
CA ILE A 59 -15.61 3.81 -5.80
C ILE A 59 -16.43 3.82 -7.10
N ASN A 60 -17.37 4.74 -7.23
CA ASN A 60 -18.14 4.91 -8.46
C ASN A 60 -17.25 5.00 -9.72
N ASP A 61 -17.87 4.79 -10.88
CA ASP A 61 -17.23 4.92 -12.20
C ASP A 61 -16.11 3.90 -12.46
N GLY A 62 -16.23 2.70 -11.88
CA GLY A 62 -15.27 1.61 -12.12
C GLY A 62 -13.90 1.82 -11.47
N MET A 63 -13.79 2.78 -10.55
CA MET A 63 -12.56 3.04 -9.79
C MET A 63 -12.51 2.21 -8.51
N ALA A 64 -11.32 1.97 -7.96
CA ALA A 64 -11.18 1.36 -6.64
C ALA A 64 -9.96 1.92 -5.93
N LEU A 65 -10.10 2.22 -4.64
CA LEU A 65 -8.98 2.61 -3.78
C LEU A 65 -8.53 1.42 -2.96
N LEU A 66 -7.64 0.62 -3.54
CA LEU A 66 -7.04 -0.53 -2.90
C LEU A 66 -6.01 -0.08 -1.86
N HIS A 67 -6.45 0.03 -0.61
CA HIS A 67 -5.62 0.44 0.51
C HIS A 67 -5.64 -0.63 1.60
N ALA A 68 -4.58 -0.73 2.38
CA ALA A 68 -4.55 -1.56 3.57
C ALA A 68 -3.73 -0.86 4.66
N ARG A 69 -4.23 -0.88 5.90
CA ARG A 69 -3.46 -0.39 7.04
C ARG A 69 -2.28 -1.32 7.28
N ARG A 70 -1.09 -0.73 7.41
CA ARG A 70 0.05 -1.42 8.00
C ARG A 70 0.04 -1.19 9.51
N LYS A 71 0.35 -2.24 10.27
CA LYS A 71 0.48 -2.17 11.74
C LYS A 71 1.47 -1.09 12.21
N ASP A 72 2.42 -0.73 11.34
CA ASP A 72 3.46 0.25 11.64
C ASP A 72 3.00 1.68 11.37
N PHE A 73 1.91 1.86 10.62
CA PHE A 73 1.28 3.17 10.41
C PHE A 73 0.59 3.68 11.69
N ASP A 74 0.13 2.75 12.55
CA ASP A 74 -0.37 3.09 13.88
C ASP A 74 0.76 3.58 14.81
N LYS A 75 2.02 3.21 14.55
CA LYS A 75 3.19 3.76 15.26
C LYS A 75 3.49 5.17 14.76
N LEU A 76 3.47 5.38 13.44
CA LEU A 76 3.59 6.71 12.81
C LEU A 76 2.57 7.73 13.34
N LEU A 77 1.29 7.32 13.48
CA LEU A 77 0.21 8.17 14.01
C LEU A 77 0.40 8.57 15.48
N LYS A 78 1.24 7.86 16.24
CA LYS A 78 1.57 8.16 17.64
C LYS A 78 2.80 9.04 17.80
N ALA A 79 3.50 9.38 16.72
CA ALA A 79 4.66 10.25 16.79
C ALA A 79 4.23 11.68 17.15
N GLY A 80 4.54 12.11 18.38
CA GLY A 80 4.21 13.45 18.87
C GLY A 80 5.23 14.50 18.46
N SER A 81 6.45 14.08 18.09
CA SER A 81 7.55 14.95 17.70
C SER A 81 8.28 14.49 16.43
N PRO A 82 8.94 15.40 15.68
CA PRO A 82 9.73 15.05 14.51
C PRO A 82 10.88 14.06 14.79
N ALA A 83 11.48 14.11 15.97
CA ALA A 83 12.55 13.19 16.37
C ALA A 83 12.02 11.76 16.61
N GLU A 84 10.84 11.64 17.23
CA GLU A 84 10.14 10.36 17.37
C GLU A 84 9.70 9.83 16.00
N PHE A 85 9.27 10.71 15.09
CA PHE A 85 8.93 10.36 13.72
C PHE A 85 10.12 9.76 12.98
N ILE A 86 11.28 10.41 13.00
CA ILE A 86 12.52 9.91 12.36
C ILE A 86 12.92 8.55 12.94
N LYS A 87 12.89 8.40 14.26
CA LYS A 87 13.22 7.13 14.92
C LYS A 87 12.26 6.00 14.52
N ILE A 88 10.96 6.28 14.48
CA ILE A 88 9.96 5.30 14.04
C ILE A 88 10.17 4.95 12.55
N MET A 89 10.57 5.92 11.72
CA MET A 89 10.92 5.64 10.32
C MET A 89 12.15 4.76 10.19
N ASP A 90 13.22 5.04 10.93
CA ASP A 90 14.43 4.20 10.96
C ASP A 90 14.14 2.79 11.46
N GLU A 91 13.28 2.64 12.48
CA GLU A 91 12.85 1.33 13.01
C GLU A 91 11.99 0.56 12.01
N ILE A 92 11.09 1.22 11.29
CA ILE A 92 10.30 0.62 10.21
C ILE A 92 11.22 0.18 9.08
N GLU A 93 12.17 1.02 8.66
CA GLU A 93 13.13 0.70 7.61
C GLU A 93 14.09 -0.44 7.99
N CYS A 94 14.51 -0.51 9.27
CA CYS A 94 15.38 -1.57 9.80
C CYS A 94 14.65 -2.90 10.04
N GLY A 95 13.40 -2.88 10.49
CA GLY A 95 12.57 -4.09 10.67
C GLY A 95 12.03 -4.69 9.36
N LEU A 96 12.35 -4.05 8.24
CA LEU A 96 12.06 -4.48 6.87
C LEU A 96 13.28 -5.14 6.19
N LYS A 97 14.30 -5.57 6.96
CA LYS A 97 15.41 -6.42 6.51
C LYS A 97 15.17 -7.87 6.93
#